data_AF-A0A832A946-F1
#
_entry.id   AF-A0A832A946-F1
#
_cell.length_a   1.000
_cell.length_b   1.000
_cell.length_c   1.000
_cell.angle_alpha   90.00
_cell.angle_beta   90.00
_cell.angle_gamma   90.00
#
_symmetry.space_group_name_H-M   'P 1'
#
loop_
_entity.id
_entity.type
_entity.pdbx_description
1 polymer ?
#
loop_
_entity_poly.entity_id
_entity_poly.type
_entity_poly.pdbx_seq_one_letter_code
_entity_poly.pdbx_strand_id
1 'polypeptide(L)'
;MLMDVVKAVFYTCGSYPKIAAPHRYSISNDYDLCILSSISSAIEIYSKVLRIVDEFKRGERGLGGIEIGRNIARALSTTLQNIGYNMSIEMCIASVYLIYIDVFQEEAEADFRKALRRVFNATLSTDALDSIEFIKVLKNIGGGYHNLLDKADISERRISLEGLSLGHVMDVLSKHHPVFECFSNVQKVLDIVNQGDKVYTETRDINKTLSRLFIEIAKKSIDIPRESLTELLKVDTIYRKKGIDLGHIVPCLVYPALYIIKQK
;
A
#
# COMPACT_ATOMS: atom_id res chain seq x y z
N MET A 1 -10.40 13.58 0.80
CA MET A 1 -11.48 13.25 -0.17
C MET A 1 -11.02 12.12 -1.09
N LEU A 2 -11.92 11.30 -1.66
CA LEU A 2 -11.56 10.24 -2.63
C LEU A 2 -10.61 10.72 -3.75
N MET A 3 -10.79 11.95 -4.22
CA MET A 3 -9.92 12.55 -5.23
C MET A 3 -8.45 12.70 -4.77
N ASP A 4 -8.19 12.92 -3.48
CA ASP A 4 -6.83 13.03 -2.94
C ASP A 4 -6.15 11.66 -2.92
N VAL A 5 -6.90 10.61 -2.57
CA VAL A 5 -6.44 9.22 -2.69
C VAL A 5 -6.13 8.88 -4.15
N VAL A 6 -7.01 9.22 -5.08
CA VAL A 6 -6.80 9.00 -6.51
C VAL A 6 -5.56 9.75 -7.00
N LYS A 7 -5.39 11.03 -6.65
CA LYS A 7 -4.18 11.80 -6.97
C LYS A 7 -2.92 11.15 -6.40
N ALA A 8 -2.95 10.71 -5.13
CA ALA A 8 -1.81 10.07 -4.47
C ALA A 8 -1.38 8.80 -5.22
N VAL A 9 -2.34 7.96 -5.63
CA VAL A 9 -2.11 6.78 -6.46
C VAL A 9 -1.52 7.16 -7.81
N PHE A 10 -2.09 8.14 -8.52
CA PHE A 10 -1.60 8.58 -9.83
C PHE A 10 -0.16 9.09 -9.76
N TYR A 11 0.19 9.90 -8.76
CA TYR A 11 1.58 10.35 -8.58
C TYR A 11 2.51 9.20 -8.18
N THR A 12 2.04 8.28 -7.35
CA THR A 12 2.83 7.13 -6.91
C THR A 12 3.15 6.19 -8.07
N CYS A 13 2.13 5.68 -8.76
CA CYS A 13 2.32 4.83 -9.92
C CYS A 13 2.99 5.60 -11.07
N GLY A 14 2.68 6.88 -11.30
CA GLY A 14 3.15 7.64 -12.46
C GLY A 14 4.51 8.34 -12.33
N SER A 15 5.03 8.52 -11.11
CA SER A 15 6.34 9.16 -10.89
C SER A 15 7.49 8.42 -11.59
N TYR A 16 8.49 9.16 -12.05
CA TYR A 16 9.62 8.57 -12.79
C TYR A 16 10.89 9.39 -12.57
N PRO A 17 12.08 8.76 -12.65
CA PRO A 17 12.32 7.33 -12.86
C PRO A 17 12.06 6.49 -11.59
N LYS A 18 11.58 5.24 -11.78
CA LYS A 18 11.49 4.21 -10.74
C LYS A 18 12.02 2.89 -11.31
N ILE A 19 13.31 2.64 -11.13
CA ILE A 19 14.02 1.50 -11.72
C ILE A 19 13.39 0.18 -11.27
N ALA A 20 13.15 -0.72 -12.23
CA ALA A 20 12.58 -2.04 -12.03
C ALA A 20 11.23 -2.03 -11.27
N ALA A 21 10.45 -0.96 -11.40
CA ALA A 21 9.15 -0.81 -10.75
C ALA A 21 8.14 -0.08 -11.65
N PRO A 22 6.82 -0.22 -11.44
CA PRO A 22 5.81 0.43 -12.29
C PRO A 22 5.96 1.97 -12.37
N HIS A 23 6.08 2.52 -13.58
CA HIS A 23 6.05 3.96 -13.85
C HIS A 23 5.46 4.30 -15.23
N ARG A 24 5.10 5.58 -15.47
CA ARG A 24 4.45 6.04 -16.73
C ARG A 24 5.22 5.77 -18.04
N TYR A 25 6.46 5.32 -17.94
CA TYR A 25 7.34 5.00 -19.07
C TYR A 25 7.79 3.54 -19.04
N SER A 26 7.20 2.72 -18.16
CA SER A 26 7.45 1.29 -18.14
C SER A 26 6.95 0.69 -19.45
N ILE A 27 7.75 -0.23 -20.00
CA ILE A 27 7.46 -0.87 -21.29
C ILE A 27 6.37 -1.94 -21.14
N SER A 28 6.15 -2.42 -19.92
CA SER A 28 5.13 -3.40 -19.54
C SER A 28 3.81 -2.74 -19.12
N ASN A 29 2.75 -3.54 -19.07
CA ASN A 29 1.42 -3.12 -18.58
C ASN A 29 1.35 -2.94 -17.05
N ASP A 30 2.49 -3.03 -16.34
CA ASP A 30 2.56 -2.95 -14.88
C ASP A 30 2.15 -1.58 -14.34
N TYR A 31 2.41 -0.50 -15.11
CA TYR A 31 1.90 0.84 -14.80
C TYR A 31 0.36 0.91 -14.81
N ASP A 32 -0.26 0.39 -15.88
CA ASP A 32 -1.72 0.40 -16.01
C ASP A 32 -2.36 -0.47 -14.93
N LEU A 33 -1.77 -1.64 -14.67
CA LEU A 33 -2.22 -2.53 -13.60
C LEU A 33 -2.07 -1.89 -12.22
N CYS A 34 -0.99 -1.15 -11.95
CA CYS A 34 -0.81 -0.37 -10.71
C CYS A 34 -1.98 0.60 -10.49
N ILE A 35 -2.30 1.40 -11.50
CA ILE A 35 -3.35 2.42 -11.41
C ILE A 35 -4.74 1.78 -11.33
N LEU A 36 -5.06 0.87 -12.23
CA LEU A 36 -6.38 0.26 -12.32
C LEU A 36 -6.72 -0.52 -11.05
N SER A 37 -5.74 -1.28 -10.51
CA SER A 37 -5.93 -2.05 -9.28
C SER A 37 -6.24 -1.14 -8.09
N SER A 38 -5.47 -0.04 -7.96
CA SER A 38 -5.69 0.96 -6.92
C SER A 38 -7.02 1.71 -7.05
N ILE A 39 -7.37 2.18 -8.24
CA ILE A 39 -8.61 2.94 -8.46
C ILE A 39 -9.84 2.05 -8.28
N SER A 40 -9.82 0.83 -8.84
CA SER A 40 -10.91 -0.13 -8.67
C SER A 40 -11.14 -0.45 -7.19
N SER A 41 -10.06 -0.72 -6.46
CA SER A 41 -10.11 -0.92 -5.01
C SER A 41 -10.66 0.30 -4.28
N ALA A 42 -10.19 1.50 -4.65
CA ALA A 42 -10.54 2.73 -3.97
C ALA A 42 -12.03 3.08 -4.09
N ILE A 43 -12.57 2.99 -5.31
CA ILE A 43 -13.98 3.29 -5.59
C ILE A 43 -14.90 2.34 -4.83
N GLU A 44 -14.54 1.06 -4.76
CA GLU A 44 -15.37 0.03 -4.10
C GLU A 44 -15.56 0.30 -2.60
N ILE A 45 -14.50 0.70 -1.91
CA ILE A 45 -14.51 0.72 -0.43
C ILE A 45 -14.77 2.10 0.17
N TYR A 46 -14.56 3.19 -0.57
CA TYR A 46 -14.52 4.54 0.01
C TYR A 46 -15.76 4.89 0.84
N SER A 47 -16.96 4.74 0.28
CA SER A 47 -18.20 5.07 0.99
C SER A 47 -18.44 4.18 2.21
N LYS A 48 -17.98 2.92 2.17
CA LYS A 48 -18.08 2.01 3.31
C LYS A 48 -17.13 2.42 4.43
N VAL A 49 -15.88 2.77 4.09
CA VAL A 49 -14.90 3.24 5.07
C VAL A 49 -15.35 4.55 5.71
N LEU A 50 -15.90 5.49 4.92
CA LEU A 50 -16.47 6.73 5.42
C LEU A 50 -17.51 6.48 6.53
N ARG A 51 -18.47 5.58 6.27
CA ARG A 51 -19.49 5.21 7.26
C ARG A 51 -18.89 4.56 8.51
N ILE A 52 -17.94 3.63 8.34
CA ILE A 52 -17.30 2.93 9.46
C ILE A 52 -16.56 3.91 10.38
N VAL A 53 -15.83 4.88 9.80
CA VAL A 53 -15.07 5.86 10.59
C VAL A 53 -15.99 6.87 11.26
N ASP A 54 -17.10 7.26 10.63
CA ASP A 54 -18.14 8.08 11.27
C ASP A 54 -18.79 7.36 12.47
N GLU A 55 -19.16 6.08 12.34
CA GLU A 55 -19.64 5.26 13.46
C GLU A 55 -18.60 5.16 14.60
N PHE A 56 -17.32 5.02 14.26
CA PHE A 56 -16.23 5.02 15.24
C PHE A 56 -16.09 6.36 15.96
N LYS A 57 -16.17 7.48 15.23
CA LYS A 57 -16.12 8.83 15.78
C LYS A 57 -17.25 9.09 16.77
N ARG A 58 -18.45 8.54 16.49
CA ARG A 58 -19.62 8.61 17.38
C ARG A 58 -19.54 7.69 18.60
N GLY A 59 -18.52 6.82 18.67
CA GLY A 59 -18.36 5.85 19.76
C GLY A 59 -19.26 4.62 19.63
N GLU A 60 -19.97 4.46 18.51
CA GLU A 60 -20.84 3.31 18.22
C GLU A 60 -20.04 2.07 17.85
N ARG A 61 -18.77 2.26 17.47
CA ARG A 61 -17.87 1.22 16.99
C ARG A 61 -16.49 1.35 17.64
N GLY A 62 -15.98 0.25 18.19
CA GLY A 62 -14.63 0.18 18.74
C GLY A 62 -13.54 0.03 17.67
N LEU A 63 -12.28 0.17 18.07
CA LEU A 63 -11.13 0.12 17.16
C LEU A 63 -10.97 -1.23 16.43
N GLY A 64 -11.29 -2.35 17.08
CA GLY A 64 -11.30 -3.67 16.44
C GLY A 64 -12.44 -3.88 15.44
N GLY A 65 -13.49 -3.04 15.51
CA GLY A 65 -14.64 -3.09 14.61
C GLY A 65 -14.46 -2.30 13.30
N ILE A 66 -13.25 -1.78 13.01
CA ILE A 66 -12.98 -0.96 11.83
C ILE A 66 -12.94 -1.78 10.52
N GLU A 67 -12.91 -3.12 10.59
CA GLU A 67 -13.04 -4.05 9.46
C GLU A 67 -12.02 -3.84 8.31
N ILE A 68 -10.76 -3.53 8.64
CA ILE A 68 -9.73 -3.27 7.62
C ILE A 68 -9.52 -4.53 6.76
N GLY A 69 -9.43 -5.71 7.37
CA GLY A 69 -9.19 -6.98 6.68
C GLY A 69 -10.31 -7.35 5.71
N ARG A 70 -11.57 -7.25 6.14
CA ARG A 70 -12.75 -7.47 5.28
C ARG A 70 -12.82 -6.47 4.14
N ASN A 71 -12.44 -5.22 4.36
CA ASN A 71 -12.44 -4.22 3.28
C ASN A 71 -11.29 -4.42 2.29
N ILE A 72 -10.12 -4.91 2.74
CA ILE A 72 -9.07 -5.39 1.84
C ILE A 72 -9.59 -6.60 1.03
N ALA A 73 -10.18 -7.59 1.69
CA ALA A 73 -10.72 -8.79 1.05
C ALA A 73 -11.76 -8.45 -0.03
N ARG A 74 -12.66 -7.50 0.27
CA ARG A 74 -13.63 -6.98 -0.68
C ARG A 74 -12.96 -6.26 -1.86
N ALA A 75 -12.06 -5.33 -1.57
CA ALA A 75 -11.33 -4.59 -2.61
C ALA A 75 -10.59 -5.54 -3.57
N LEU A 76 -9.90 -6.54 -3.03
CA LEU A 76 -9.21 -7.57 -3.81
C LEU A 76 -10.18 -8.40 -4.65
N SER A 77 -11.29 -8.85 -4.07
CA SER A 77 -12.29 -9.66 -4.80
C SER A 77 -12.94 -8.88 -5.95
N THR A 78 -13.34 -7.63 -5.71
CA THR A 78 -13.92 -6.76 -6.74
C THR A 78 -12.90 -6.42 -7.82
N THR A 79 -11.65 -6.12 -7.44
CA THR A 79 -10.58 -5.83 -8.39
C THR A 79 -10.26 -7.05 -9.26
N LEU A 80 -10.23 -8.25 -8.66
CA LEU A 80 -10.05 -9.51 -9.38
C LEU A 80 -11.16 -9.74 -10.42
N GLN A 81 -12.41 -9.42 -10.09
CA GLN A 81 -13.54 -9.53 -11.02
C GLN A 81 -13.43 -8.54 -12.19
N ASN A 82 -12.94 -7.32 -11.93
CA ASN A 82 -12.88 -6.25 -12.92
C ASN A 82 -11.66 -6.34 -13.85
N ILE A 83 -10.50 -6.73 -13.31
CA ILE A 83 -9.19 -6.63 -13.99
C ILE A 83 -8.56 -8.02 -14.21
N GLY A 84 -9.02 -9.04 -13.50
CA GLY A 84 -8.48 -10.39 -13.57
C GLY A 84 -7.23 -10.62 -12.72
N TYR A 85 -6.62 -11.80 -12.87
CA TYR A 85 -5.52 -12.28 -12.02
C TYR A 85 -4.20 -11.48 -12.15
N ASN A 86 -4.08 -10.61 -13.16
CA ASN A 86 -2.89 -9.78 -13.37
C ASN A 86 -2.92 -8.48 -12.54
N MET A 87 -3.90 -8.29 -11.65
CA MET A 87 -3.97 -7.11 -10.79
C MET A 87 -2.76 -6.98 -9.86
N SER A 88 -2.42 -5.76 -9.45
CA SER A 88 -1.44 -5.52 -8.39
C SER A 88 -2.13 -5.57 -7.02
N ILE A 89 -2.02 -6.73 -6.37
CA ILE A 89 -2.56 -7.00 -5.03
C ILE A 89 -2.02 -6.01 -4.01
N GLU A 90 -0.74 -5.69 -4.11
CA GLU A 90 -0.03 -4.82 -3.19
C GLU A 90 -0.58 -3.39 -3.25
N MET A 91 -0.87 -2.93 -4.47
CA MET A 91 -1.49 -1.63 -4.69
C MET A 91 -2.96 -1.58 -4.28
N CYS A 92 -3.71 -2.69 -4.39
CA CYS A 92 -5.05 -2.80 -3.80
C CYS A 92 -5.02 -2.60 -2.29
N ILE A 93 -4.13 -3.33 -1.60
CA ILE A 93 -3.97 -3.25 -0.14
C ILE A 93 -3.57 -1.82 0.26
N ALA A 94 -2.60 -1.24 -0.46
CA ALA A 94 -2.12 0.12 -0.21
C ALA A 94 -3.24 1.16 -0.37
N SER A 95 -4.08 1.03 -1.39
CA SER A 95 -5.24 1.90 -1.60
C SER A 95 -6.25 1.81 -0.46
N VAL A 96 -6.47 0.62 0.10
CA VAL A 96 -7.35 0.47 1.28
C VAL A 96 -6.80 1.23 2.48
N TYR A 97 -5.51 1.06 2.78
CA TYR A 97 -4.85 1.82 3.85
C TYR A 97 -4.95 3.32 3.62
N LEU A 98 -4.71 3.79 2.39
CA LEU A 98 -4.83 5.22 2.04
C LEU A 98 -6.22 5.78 2.30
N ILE A 99 -7.26 5.05 1.95
CA ILE A 99 -8.63 5.48 2.19
C ILE A 99 -8.90 5.59 3.68
N TYR A 100 -8.50 4.60 4.47
CA TYR A 100 -8.64 4.71 5.92
C TYR A 100 -7.90 5.92 6.46
N ILE A 101 -6.66 6.18 6.02
CA ILE A 101 -5.89 7.34 6.48
C ILE A 101 -6.57 8.64 6.08
N ASP A 102 -7.00 8.79 4.83
CA ASP A 102 -7.69 9.97 4.33
C ASP A 102 -8.97 10.25 5.13
N VAL A 103 -9.80 9.21 5.31
CA VAL A 103 -11.08 9.32 6.01
C VAL A 103 -10.88 9.56 7.51
N PHE A 104 -9.96 8.86 8.18
CA PHE A 104 -9.63 9.15 9.59
C PHE A 104 -9.14 10.58 9.73
N GLN A 105 -8.34 11.08 8.79
CA GLN A 105 -7.82 12.43 8.88
C GLN A 105 -8.92 13.49 8.80
N GLU A 106 -9.89 13.30 7.90
CA GLU A 106 -11.01 14.22 7.73
C GLU A 106 -12.01 14.14 8.90
N GLU A 107 -12.36 12.92 9.31
CA GLU A 107 -13.50 12.72 10.19
C GLU A 107 -13.12 12.71 11.67
N ALA A 108 -11.94 12.20 12.04
CA ALA A 108 -11.63 11.91 13.44
C ALA A 108 -10.30 12.50 13.94
N GLU A 109 -9.32 12.72 13.05
CA GLU A 109 -7.93 12.99 13.40
C GLU A 109 -7.29 14.02 12.45
N ALA A 110 -7.45 15.33 12.70
CA ALA A 110 -6.97 16.37 11.78
C ALA A 110 -5.47 16.26 11.36
N ASP A 111 -4.63 15.63 12.19
CA ASP A 111 -3.22 15.38 11.87
C ASP A 111 -3.00 14.05 11.12
N PHE A 112 -2.35 14.12 9.95
CA PHE A 112 -2.06 12.95 9.12
C PHE A 112 -1.28 11.85 9.87
N ARG A 113 -0.29 12.21 10.69
CA ARG A 113 0.55 11.22 11.38
C ARG A 113 -0.25 10.49 12.46
N LYS A 114 -1.18 11.18 13.14
CA LYS A 114 -2.15 10.57 14.06
C LYS A 114 -3.12 9.65 13.32
N ALA A 115 -3.69 10.09 12.19
CA ALA A 115 -4.56 9.26 11.35
C ALA A 115 -3.83 7.99 10.88
N LEU A 116 -2.58 8.12 10.40
CA LEU A 116 -1.73 6.99 10.05
C LEU A 116 -1.56 6.02 11.23
N ARG A 117 -1.14 6.50 12.40
CA ARG A 117 -0.99 5.66 13.60
C ARG A 117 -2.31 4.98 13.99
N ARG A 118 -3.43 5.67 13.85
CA ARG A 118 -4.76 5.14 14.13
C ARG A 118 -5.09 3.94 13.24
N VAL A 119 -4.80 4.01 11.95
CA VAL A 119 -5.00 2.89 11.00
C VAL A 119 -4.14 1.68 11.35
N PHE A 120 -2.87 1.88 11.69
CA PHE A 120 -2.00 0.78 12.12
C PHE A 120 -2.44 0.18 13.46
N ASN A 121 -2.85 1.01 14.43
CA ASN A 121 -3.41 0.52 15.69
C ASN A 121 -4.71 -0.26 15.48
N ALA A 122 -5.56 0.18 14.55
CA ALA A 122 -6.76 -0.57 14.16
C ALA A 122 -6.41 -1.92 13.55
N THR A 123 -5.42 -1.96 12.66
CA THR A 123 -4.91 -3.19 12.05
C THR A 123 -4.43 -4.18 13.12
N LEU A 124 -3.70 -3.70 14.14
CA LEU A 124 -3.23 -4.51 15.28
C LEU A 124 -4.37 -4.97 16.21
N SER A 125 -5.50 -4.27 16.21
CA SER A 125 -6.65 -4.52 17.10
C SER A 125 -7.79 -5.28 16.42
N THR A 126 -7.62 -5.65 15.14
CA THR A 126 -8.63 -6.40 14.38
C THR A 126 -8.91 -7.76 15.01
N ASP A 127 -10.15 -8.23 14.86
CA ASP A 127 -10.53 -9.58 15.28
C ASP A 127 -9.98 -10.65 14.31
N ALA A 128 -9.98 -11.90 14.79
CA ALA A 128 -9.52 -13.04 14.00
C ALA A 128 -10.35 -13.26 12.72
N LEU A 129 -11.66 -12.94 12.74
CA LEU A 129 -12.54 -13.11 11.59
C LEU A 129 -12.17 -12.14 10.45
N ASP A 130 -11.84 -10.90 10.78
CA ASP A 130 -11.38 -9.87 9.84
C ASP A 130 -10.10 -10.32 9.12
N SER A 131 -9.19 -10.94 9.88
CA SER A 131 -7.92 -11.49 9.39
C SER A 131 -8.14 -12.73 8.52
N ILE A 132 -9.10 -13.59 8.88
CA ILE A 132 -9.49 -14.79 8.12
C ILE A 132 -10.05 -14.41 6.74
N GLU A 133 -10.93 -13.40 6.68
CA GLU A 133 -11.48 -12.94 5.40
C GLU A 133 -10.39 -12.43 4.45
N PHE A 134 -9.39 -11.72 4.98
CA PHE A 134 -8.23 -11.31 4.20
C PHE A 134 -7.45 -12.51 3.62
N ILE A 135 -7.06 -13.48 4.46
CA ILE A 135 -6.23 -14.60 3.98
C ILE A 135 -6.99 -15.55 3.06
N LYS A 136 -8.32 -15.70 3.22
CA LYS A 136 -9.17 -16.49 2.30
C LYS A 136 -9.10 -15.93 0.89
N VAL A 137 -9.27 -14.62 0.74
CA VAL A 137 -9.20 -13.98 -0.57
C VAL A 137 -7.78 -14.06 -1.14
N LEU A 138 -6.77 -13.84 -0.31
CA LEU A 138 -5.37 -13.95 -0.74
C LEU A 138 -5.02 -15.35 -1.23
N LYS A 139 -5.53 -16.39 -0.56
CA LYS A 139 -5.42 -17.79 -0.98
C LYS A 139 -6.19 -18.07 -2.28
N ASN A 140 -7.39 -17.51 -2.43
CA ASN A 140 -8.23 -17.69 -3.63
C ASN A 140 -7.64 -17.06 -4.89
N ILE A 141 -6.89 -15.95 -4.76
CA ILE A 141 -6.17 -15.37 -5.89
C ILE A 141 -5.06 -16.33 -6.38
N GLY A 142 -4.50 -17.12 -5.48
CA GLY A 142 -3.56 -18.20 -5.81
C GLY A 142 -2.14 -17.73 -6.11
N GLY A 143 -1.41 -18.53 -6.87
CA GLY A 143 -0.05 -18.20 -7.33
C GLY A 143 0.95 -17.99 -6.20
N GLY A 144 1.77 -16.94 -6.32
CA GLY A 144 2.82 -16.62 -5.35
C GLY A 144 2.30 -16.35 -3.94
N TYR A 145 1.08 -15.87 -3.80
CA TYR A 145 0.47 -15.52 -2.52
C TYR A 145 -0.05 -16.72 -1.74
N HIS A 146 -0.57 -17.74 -2.43
CA HIS A 146 -0.89 -19.01 -1.77
C HIS A 146 0.38 -19.66 -1.20
N ASN A 147 1.45 -19.71 -2.00
CA ASN A 147 2.74 -20.24 -1.57
C ASN A 147 3.36 -19.41 -0.43
N LEU A 148 3.12 -18.10 -0.41
CA LEU A 148 3.58 -17.22 0.66
C LEU A 148 2.89 -17.53 1.99
N LEU A 149 1.57 -17.72 1.98
CA LEU A 149 0.79 -18.10 3.17
C LEU A 149 1.28 -19.44 3.73
N ASP A 150 1.51 -20.42 2.87
CA ASP A 150 2.01 -21.74 3.28
C ASP A 150 3.43 -21.64 3.87
N LYS A 151 4.34 -20.87 3.25
CA LYS A 151 5.70 -20.64 3.78
C LYS A 151 5.70 -19.91 5.12
N ALA A 152 4.74 -19.02 5.32
CA ALA A 152 4.54 -18.27 6.55
C ALA A 152 3.80 -19.06 7.64
N ASP A 153 3.35 -20.28 7.33
CA ASP A 153 2.48 -21.11 8.17
C ASP A 153 1.23 -20.36 8.63
N ILE A 154 0.64 -19.54 7.74
CA ILE A 154 -0.58 -18.79 8.02
C ILE A 154 -1.78 -19.53 7.43
N SER A 155 -2.66 -20.01 8.32
CA SER A 155 -3.91 -20.68 7.96
C SER A 155 -5.09 -20.13 8.76
N GLU A 156 -6.31 -20.31 8.25
CA GLU A 156 -7.53 -19.90 8.95
C GLU A 156 -7.60 -20.51 10.36
N ARG A 157 -7.25 -21.79 10.48
CA ARG A 157 -7.21 -22.50 11.75
C ARG A 157 -6.22 -21.86 12.73
N ARG A 158 -5.01 -21.54 12.26
CA ARG A 158 -4.00 -20.90 13.11
C ARG A 158 -4.47 -19.53 13.59
N ILE A 159 -5.00 -18.70 12.69
CA ILE A 159 -5.56 -17.39 13.04
C ILE A 159 -6.66 -17.52 14.10
N SER A 160 -7.60 -18.47 13.94
CA SER A 160 -8.66 -18.71 14.91
C SER A 160 -8.14 -19.16 16.28
N LEU A 161 -7.16 -20.06 16.32
CA LEU A 161 -6.64 -20.63 17.56
C LEU A 161 -5.76 -19.64 18.34
N GLU A 162 -4.89 -18.91 17.64
CA GLU A 162 -3.96 -17.95 18.25
C GLU A 162 -4.57 -16.55 18.39
N GLY A 163 -5.76 -16.30 17.83
CA GLY A 163 -6.40 -14.98 17.86
C GLY A 163 -5.61 -13.91 17.10
N LEU A 164 -4.98 -14.28 15.97
CA LEU A 164 -4.09 -13.38 15.25
C LEU A 164 -4.89 -12.24 14.61
N SER A 165 -4.49 -11.01 14.93
CA SER A 165 -4.98 -9.82 14.24
C SER A 165 -4.29 -9.63 12.89
N LEU A 166 -4.90 -8.82 12.03
CA LEU A 166 -4.39 -8.49 10.69
C LEU A 166 -2.98 -7.92 10.77
N GLY A 167 -2.68 -7.11 11.80
CA GLY A 167 -1.35 -6.55 12.01
C GLY A 167 -0.29 -7.63 12.26
N HIS A 168 -0.63 -8.68 13.03
CA HIS A 168 0.25 -9.83 13.22
C HIS A 168 0.40 -10.63 11.92
N VAL A 169 -0.68 -10.83 11.17
CA VAL A 169 -0.61 -11.52 9.86
C VAL A 169 0.32 -10.77 8.90
N MET A 170 0.17 -9.44 8.78
CA MET A 170 1.04 -8.62 7.94
C MET A 170 2.51 -8.67 8.41
N ASP A 171 2.76 -8.66 9.72
CA ASP A 171 4.12 -8.80 10.28
C ASP A 171 4.76 -10.13 9.90
N VAL A 172 4.04 -11.25 10.06
CA VAL A 172 4.55 -12.57 9.66
C VAL A 172 4.82 -12.61 8.16
N LEU A 173 3.89 -12.14 7.32
CA LEU A 173 4.08 -12.10 5.86
C LEU A 173 5.27 -11.23 5.46
N SER A 174 5.54 -10.13 6.18
CA SER A 174 6.67 -9.23 5.89
C SER A 174 8.05 -9.89 6.04
N LYS A 175 8.16 -10.94 6.86
CA LYS A 175 9.39 -11.74 7.00
C LYS A 175 9.68 -12.62 5.78
N HIS A 176 8.68 -12.87 4.95
CA HIS A 176 8.78 -13.73 3.77
C HIS A 176 8.65 -12.94 2.45
N HIS A 177 8.01 -11.77 2.45
CA HIS A 177 7.89 -10.92 1.28
C HIS A 177 7.94 -9.43 1.66
N PRO A 178 8.89 -8.65 1.12
CA PRO A 178 9.19 -7.29 1.60
C PRO A 178 8.04 -6.30 1.41
N VAL A 179 7.09 -6.57 0.50
CA VAL A 179 5.96 -5.66 0.29
C VAL A 179 5.08 -5.48 1.53
N PHE A 180 5.02 -6.47 2.42
CA PHE A 180 4.18 -6.38 3.61
C PHE A 180 4.76 -5.52 4.72
N GLU A 181 6.06 -5.15 4.62
CA GLU A 181 6.70 -4.29 5.62
C GLU A 181 6.04 -2.92 5.74
N CYS A 182 5.47 -2.38 4.65
CA CYS A 182 4.75 -1.11 4.69
C CYS A 182 3.34 -1.20 5.27
N PHE A 183 2.82 -2.41 5.51
CA PHE A 183 1.52 -2.63 6.12
C PHE A 183 1.63 -3.09 7.57
N SER A 184 2.80 -3.57 7.99
CA SER A 184 3.08 -4.03 9.37
C SER A 184 3.84 -3.01 10.22
N ASN A 185 4.70 -2.16 9.62
CA ASN A 185 5.60 -1.30 10.39
C ASN A 185 5.28 0.21 10.23
N VAL A 186 4.51 0.74 11.18
CA VAL A 186 4.13 2.16 11.20
C VAL A 186 5.33 3.11 11.28
N GLN A 187 6.39 2.72 12.01
CA GLN A 187 7.56 3.59 12.18
C GLN A 187 8.32 3.73 10.86
N LYS A 188 8.50 2.62 10.13
CA LYS A 188 9.10 2.63 8.80
C LYS A 188 8.32 3.53 7.84
N VAL A 189 6.99 3.46 7.86
CA VAL A 189 6.14 4.32 7.02
C VAL A 189 6.27 5.79 7.43
N LEU A 190 6.28 6.10 8.72
CA LEU A 190 6.51 7.46 9.21
C LEU A 190 7.88 8.02 8.80
N ASP A 191 8.92 7.19 8.83
CA ASP A 191 10.26 7.57 8.38
C ASP A 191 10.27 7.90 6.88
N ILE A 192 9.59 7.09 6.06
CA ILE A 192 9.41 7.34 4.63
C ILE A 192 8.61 8.63 4.39
N VAL A 193 7.54 8.87 5.15
CA VAL A 193 6.75 10.12 5.07
C VAL A 193 7.62 11.33 5.41
N ASN A 194 8.39 11.27 6.49
CA ASN A 194 9.28 12.36 6.92
C ASN A 194 10.41 12.60 5.92
N GLN A 195 10.95 11.55 5.30
CA GLN A 195 11.94 11.68 4.23
C GLN A 195 11.32 12.32 2.98
N GLY A 196 10.11 11.88 2.60
CA GLY A 196 9.35 12.49 1.51
C GLY A 196 9.06 13.97 1.73
N ASP A 197 8.69 14.37 2.94
CA ASP A 197 8.46 15.78 3.33
C ASP A 197 9.71 16.64 3.14
N LYS A 198 10.86 16.15 3.61
CA LYS A 198 12.16 16.82 3.44
C LYS A 198 12.50 17.01 1.95
N VAL A 199 12.39 15.95 1.15
CA VAL A 199 12.67 16.01 -0.29
C VAL A 199 11.68 16.92 -1.02
N TYR A 200 10.41 16.92 -0.60
CA TYR A 200 9.40 17.79 -1.19
C TYR A 200 9.66 19.27 -0.89
N THR A 201 10.14 19.58 0.31
CA THR A 201 10.52 20.95 0.70
C THR A 201 11.62 21.51 -0.21
N GLU A 202 12.57 20.67 -0.63
CA GLU A 202 13.64 21.03 -1.57
C GLU A 202 13.16 21.14 -3.02
N THR A 203 12.33 20.20 -3.47
CA THR A 203 12.00 20.06 -4.91
C THR A 203 10.74 20.80 -5.33
N ARG A 204 9.78 20.98 -4.40
CA ARG A 204 8.43 21.52 -4.63
C ARG A 204 7.65 20.82 -5.75
N ASP A 205 8.00 19.57 -6.06
CA ASP A 205 7.44 18.76 -7.13
C ASP A 205 7.23 17.32 -6.61
N ILE A 206 5.96 16.87 -6.61
CA ILE A 206 5.59 15.54 -6.10
C ILE A 206 6.23 14.43 -6.94
N ASN A 207 6.29 14.58 -8.26
CA ASN A 207 6.86 13.55 -9.13
C ASN A 207 8.36 13.36 -8.84
N LYS A 208 9.11 14.47 -8.79
CA LYS A 208 10.54 14.46 -8.44
C LYS A 208 10.77 13.93 -7.03
N THR A 209 9.88 14.27 -6.09
CA THR A 209 9.96 13.79 -4.71
C THR A 209 9.83 12.29 -4.64
N LEU A 210 8.76 11.72 -5.21
CA LEU A 210 8.49 10.30 -5.15
C LEU A 210 9.54 9.48 -5.92
N SER A 211 10.01 9.99 -7.06
CA SER A 211 11.11 9.35 -7.79
C SER A 211 12.41 9.34 -6.96
N ARG A 212 12.82 10.48 -6.40
CA ARG A 212 14.04 10.54 -5.57
C ARG A 212 13.93 9.64 -4.34
N LEU A 213 12.77 9.67 -3.67
CA LEU A 213 12.50 8.82 -2.52
C LEU A 213 12.55 7.33 -2.89
N PHE A 214 11.97 6.93 -4.03
CA PHE A 214 12.08 5.56 -4.55
C PHE A 214 13.54 5.15 -4.70
N ILE A 215 14.37 5.98 -5.36
CA ILE A 215 15.78 5.68 -5.60
C ILE A 215 16.55 5.56 -4.28
N GLU A 216 16.27 6.43 -3.30
CA GLU A 216 16.90 6.39 -1.98
C GLU A 216 16.53 5.11 -1.19
N ILE A 217 15.30 4.61 -1.33
CA ILE A 217 14.89 3.33 -0.74
C ILE A 217 15.54 2.16 -1.50
N ALA A 218 15.47 2.17 -2.83
CA ALA A 218 15.97 1.09 -3.68
C ALA A 218 17.48 0.87 -3.55
N LYS A 219 18.26 1.94 -3.31
CA LYS A 219 19.70 1.88 -3.05
C LYS A 219 20.12 1.03 -1.85
N LYS A 220 19.19 0.71 -0.95
CA LYS A 220 19.44 -0.19 0.18
C LYS A 220 19.49 -1.66 -0.26
N SER A 221 18.89 -1.99 -1.41
CA SER A 221 18.74 -3.35 -1.90
C SER A 221 19.59 -3.63 -3.14
N ILE A 222 19.83 -2.63 -3.97
CA ILE A 222 20.61 -2.74 -5.21
C ILE A 222 21.48 -1.51 -5.43
N ASP A 223 22.60 -1.69 -6.13
CA ASP A 223 23.41 -0.55 -6.56
C ASP A 223 22.66 0.23 -7.65
N ILE A 224 22.54 1.55 -7.49
CA ILE A 224 21.90 2.42 -8.48
C ILE A 224 22.86 3.57 -8.76
N PRO A 225 23.41 3.65 -9.98
CA PRO A 225 24.38 4.67 -10.31
C PRO A 225 23.75 6.07 -10.23
N ARG A 226 24.57 7.07 -9.89
CA ARG A 226 24.16 8.49 -9.88
C ARG A 226 24.23 9.02 -11.30
N GLU A 227 23.14 8.84 -12.01
CA GLU A 227 23.09 9.01 -13.46
C GLU A 227 21.97 9.98 -13.89
N SER A 228 22.09 10.49 -15.11
CA SER A 228 21.07 11.31 -15.77
C SER A 228 19.78 10.52 -15.98
N LEU A 229 18.65 11.20 -16.21
CA LEU A 229 17.35 10.55 -16.42
C LEU A 229 17.38 9.46 -17.50
N THR A 230 18.03 9.75 -18.63
CA THR A 230 18.15 8.83 -19.78
C THR A 230 18.90 7.56 -19.40
N GLU A 231 19.93 7.70 -18.58
CA GLU A 231 20.74 6.58 -18.10
C GLU A 231 19.95 5.73 -17.09
N LEU A 232 19.20 6.35 -16.17
CA LEU A 232 18.32 5.62 -15.24
C LEU A 232 17.23 4.79 -15.95
N LEU A 233 16.71 5.25 -17.10
CA LEU A 233 15.78 4.47 -17.94
C LEU A 233 16.47 3.29 -18.65
N LYS A 234 17.75 3.43 -19.02
CA LYS A 234 18.55 2.30 -19.53
C LYS A 234 18.77 1.27 -18.42
N VAL A 235 19.10 1.72 -17.21
CA VAL A 235 19.27 0.85 -16.04
C VAL A 235 17.97 0.10 -15.74
N ASP A 236 16.82 0.76 -15.76
CA ASP A 236 15.50 0.12 -15.63
C ASP A 236 15.33 -1.05 -16.61
N THR A 237 15.59 -0.79 -17.90
CA THR A 237 15.49 -1.83 -18.94
C THR A 237 16.44 -3.00 -18.68
N ILE A 238 17.68 -2.73 -18.25
CA ILE A 238 18.68 -3.76 -17.95
C ILE A 238 18.23 -4.60 -16.74
N TYR A 239 17.70 -3.96 -15.69
CA TYR A 239 17.35 -4.65 -14.44
C TYR A 239 16.10 -5.50 -14.62
N ARG A 240 15.10 -5.01 -15.36
CA ARG A 240 13.93 -5.79 -15.75
C ARG A 240 14.31 -7.01 -16.59
N LYS A 241 15.24 -6.86 -17.55
CA LYS A 241 15.77 -8.01 -18.33
C LYS A 241 16.48 -9.06 -17.48
N LYS A 242 17.04 -8.66 -16.33
CA LYS A 242 17.65 -9.56 -15.35
C LYS A 242 16.62 -10.18 -14.37
N GLY A 243 15.33 -9.85 -14.50
CA GLY A 243 14.29 -10.32 -13.60
C GLY A 243 14.32 -9.65 -12.22
N ILE A 244 15.01 -8.50 -12.07
CA ILE A 244 14.97 -7.72 -10.84
C ILE A 244 13.62 -6.99 -10.80
N ASP A 245 12.93 -7.08 -9.67
CA ASP A 245 11.66 -6.40 -9.43
C ASP A 245 11.70 -5.63 -8.10
N LEU A 246 11.53 -4.32 -8.21
CA LEU A 246 11.44 -3.36 -7.11
C LEU A 246 10.01 -2.81 -6.94
N GLY A 247 9.03 -3.40 -7.60
CA GLY A 247 7.61 -3.04 -7.49
C GLY A 247 7.10 -3.06 -6.05
N HIS A 248 7.67 -3.91 -5.20
CA HIS A 248 7.36 -3.99 -3.77
C HIS A 248 7.60 -2.67 -2.99
N ILE A 249 8.38 -1.73 -3.53
CA ILE A 249 8.61 -0.41 -2.90
C ILE A 249 7.46 0.57 -3.20
N VAL A 250 6.77 0.41 -4.33
CA VAL A 250 5.74 1.36 -4.80
C VAL A 250 4.58 1.52 -3.81
N PRO A 251 4.05 0.45 -3.18
CA PRO A 251 3.06 0.54 -2.10
C PRO A 251 3.50 1.34 -0.86
N CYS A 252 4.80 1.60 -0.69
CA CYS A 252 5.28 2.46 0.40
C CYS A 252 5.18 3.95 0.05
N LEU A 253 5.16 4.30 -1.23
CA LEU A 253 5.23 5.68 -1.72
C LEU A 253 3.87 6.38 -1.72
N VAL A 254 2.78 5.63 -1.61
CA VAL A 254 1.42 6.18 -1.53
C VAL A 254 1.22 7.02 -0.26
N TYR A 255 1.91 6.69 0.85
CA TYR A 255 1.82 7.43 2.11
C TYR A 255 2.42 8.84 2.02
N PRO A 256 3.70 9.04 1.61
CA PRO A 256 4.24 10.38 1.39
C PRO A 256 3.49 11.13 0.30
N ALA A 257 2.99 10.47 -0.74
CA ALA A 257 2.19 11.11 -1.78
C ALA A 257 0.91 11.73 -1.20
N LEU A 258 0.13 10.96 -0.43
CA LEU A 258 -1.09 11.46 0.22
C LEU A 258 -0.77 12.59 1.22
N TYR A 259 0.27 12.42 2.04
CA TYR A 259 0.71 13.45 2.98
C TYR A 259 0.99 14.79 2.29
N ILE A 260 1.79 14.79 1.22
CA ILE A 260 2.15 16.02 0.49
C ILE A 260 0.92 16.66 -0.17
N ILE A 261 -0.01 15.85 -0.68
CA ILE A 261 -1.26 16.36 -1.26
C ILE A 261 -2.11 17.06 -0.21
N LYS A 262 -2.20 16.50 1.00
CA LYS A 262 -3.06 16.97 2.09
C LYS A 262 -2.49 18.16 2.87
N GLN A 263 -1.22 18.48 2.69
CA GLN A 263 -0.58 19.67 3.29
C GLN A 263 -0.68 20.94 2.44
N LYS A 264 -1.28 20.85 1.25
CA LYS A 264 -1.58 21.98 0.37
C LYS A 264 -3.02 22.39 0.50
#